data_AF-A0A916I0I0-F1
#
_entry.id   AF-A0A916I0I0-F1
#
_cell.length_a   1.000
_cell.length_b   1.000
_cell.length_c   1.000
_cell.angle_alpha   90.00
_cell.angle_beta   90.00
_cell.angle_gamma   90.00
#
_symmetry.space_group_name_H-M   'P 1'
#
loop_
_entity.id
_entity.type
_entity.pdbx_description
1 polymer ?
#
loop_
_entity_poly.entity_id
_entity_poly.type
_entity_poly.pdbx_seq_one_letter_code
_entity_poly.pdbx_strand_id
1 'polypeptide(L)'
;MSRPLMSCREFSEFLDRYVEGELGDVERLEFERHLAACPACVAYLESYRRTTRLARALGASDALPGVPDELVAAVLASRRNA
;
A
#
# COMPACT_ATOMS: atom_id res chain seq x y z
N MET A 1 19.91 1.12 -24.19
CA MET A 1 18.65 0.86 -23.48
C MET A 1 18.85 1.26 -22.03
N SER A 2 18.36 2.44 -21.62
CA SER A 2 18.44 2.86 -20.22
C SER A 2 17.56 1.94 -19.39
N ARG A 3 18.18 1.17 -18.49
CA ARG A 3 17.45 0.44 -17.45
C ARG A 3 16.85 1.50 -16.51
N PRO A 4 15.52 1.62 -16.39
CA PRO A 4 14.95 2.46 -15.33
C PRO A 4 15.45 1.93 -14.00
N LEU A 5 15.85 2.82 -13.07
CA LEU A 5 16.37 2.40 -11.77
C LEU A 5 15.35 1.53 -10.99
N MET A 6 14.05 1.74 -11.24
CA MET A 6 12.95 0.91 -10.76
C MET A 6 12.37 0.03 -11.88
N SER A 7 12.34 -1.28 -11.64
CA SER A 7 11.67 -2.28 -12.47
C SER A 7 10.16 -2.35 -12.21
N CYS A 8 9.39 -2.95 -13.14
CA CYS A 8 7.95 -3.18 -12.92
C CYS A 8 7.66 -4.05 -11.68
N ARG A 9 8.61 -4.91 -11.28
CA ARG A 9 8.51 -5.72 -10.06
C ARG A 9 8.60 -4.83 -8.82
N GLU A 10 9.66 -4.03 -8.71
CA GLU A 10 9.85 -3.09 -7.60
C GLU A 10 8.68 -2.08 -7.53
N PHE A 11 8.21 -1.58 -8.68
CA PHE A 11 7.00 -0.75 -8.74
C PHE A 11 5.79 -1.41 -8.05
N SER A 12 5.58 -2.70 -8.28
CA SER A 12 4.44 -3.42 -7.72
C SER A 12 4.57 -3.64 -6.21
N GLU A 13 5.81 -3.71 -5.70
CA GLU A 13 6.12 -3.86 -4.28
C GLU A 13 5.94 -2.55 -3.49
N PHE A 14 6.02 -1.39 -4.16
CA PHE A 14 5.84 -0.06 -3.55
C PHE A 14 4.48 0.58 -3.85
N LEU A 15 3.58 -0.16 -4.51
CA LEU A 15 2.34 0.37 -5.06
C LEU A 15 1.36 0.85 -3.98
N ASP A 16 1.24 0.09 -2.90
CA ASP A 16 0.42 0.42 -1.73
C ASP A 16 0.93 1.70 -1.06
N ARG A 17 2.22 1.75 -0.71
CA ARG A 17 2.88 2.92 -0.13
C ARG A 17 2.72 4.17 -1.00
N TYR A 18 2.81 4.03 -2.33
CA TYR A 18 2.57 5.15 -3.25
C TYR A 18 1.14 5.68 -3.18
N VAL A 19 0.14 4.77 -3.14
CA VAL A 19 -1.27 5.15 -3.07
C VAL A 19 -1.62 5.77 -1.71
N GLU A 20 -0.97 5.34 -0.64
CA GLU A 20 -1.15 5.85 0.73
C GLU A 20 -0.30 7.10 1.03
N GLY A 21 0.63 7.45 0.13
CA GLY A 21 1.49 8.64 0.29
C GLY A 21 2.66 8.44 1.24
N GLU A 22 3.09 7.20 1.44
CA GLU A 22 4.13 6.78 2.40
C GLU A 22 5.51 6.57 1.76
N LEU A 23 5.68 6.93 0.49
CA LEU A 23 6.99 6.94 -0.16
C LEU A 23 7.76 8.21 0.21
N GLY A 24 9.06 8.06 0.46
CA GLY A 24 9.96 9.21 0.56
C GLY A 24 10.10 9.94 -0.79
N ASP A 25 10.57 11.18 -0.78
CA ASP A 25 10.65 12.03 -1.99
C ASP A 25 11.43 11.39 -3.13
N VAL A 26 12.54 10.73 -2.82
CA VAL A 26 13.38 10.03 -3.81
C VAL A 26 12.63 8.84 -4.42
N GLU A 27 12.06 7.98 -3.58
CA GLU A 27 11.29 6.81 -4.03
C GLU A 27 10.10 7.23 -4.90
N ARG A 28 9.40 8.29 -4.49
CA ARG A 28 8.27 8.84 -5.23
C ARG A 28 8.67 9.35 -6.61
N LEU A 29 9.78 10.10 -6.71
CA LEU A 29 10.28 10.59 -7.99
C LEU A 29 10.63 9.44 -8.94
N GLU A 30 11.24 8.37 -8.43
CA GLU A 30 11.56 7.20 -9.24
C GLU A 30 10.32 6.45 -9.73
N PHE A 31 9.31 6.35 -8.85
CA PHE A 31 8.01 5.76 -9.16
C PHE A 31 7.27 6.56 -10.25
N GLU A 32 7.23 7.89 -10.15
CA GLU A 32 6.63 8.78 -11.14
C GLU A 32 7.37 8.73 -12.48
N ARG A 33 8.71 8.67 -12.46
CA ARG A 33 9.51 8.46 -13.67
C ARG A 33 9.19 7.12 -14.34
N HIS A 34 8.96 6.06 -13.57
CA HIS A 34 8.55 4.76 -14.12
C HIS A 34 7.17 4.85 -14.78
N LEU A 35 6.19 5.49 -14.13
CA LEU A 35 4.86 5.71 -14.69
C LEU A 35 4.90 6.46 -16.03
N ALA A 36 5.76 7.48 -16.15
CA ALA A 36 5.93 8.23 -17.38
C ALA A 36 6.50 7.37 -18.55
N ALA A 37 7.22 6.28 -18.24
CA ALA A 37 7.90 5.44 -19.22
C ALA A 37 7.20 4.10 -19.49
N CYS A 38 6.27 3.66 -18.64
CA CYS A 38 5.69 2.32 -18.71
C CYS A 38 4.14 2.34 -18.69
N PRO A 39 3.48 2.28 -19.88
CA PRO A 39 2.02 2.24 -19.97
C PRO A 39 1.37 1.06 -19.24
N ALA A 40 2.05 -0.09 -19.16
CA ALA A 40 1.55 -1.27 -18.45
C ALA A 40 1.42 -1.00 -16.94
N CYS A 41 2.38 -0.31 -16.33
CA CYS A 41 2.33 0.06 -14.92
C CYS A 41 1.32 1.18 -14.64
N VAL A 42 1.06 2.08 -15.60
CA VAL A 42 -0.07 3.03 -15.52
C VAL A 42 -1.40 2.28 -15.44
N ALA A 43 -1.65 1.34 -16.36
CA ALA A 43 -2.85 0.52 -16.36
C ALA A 43 -2.98 -0.35 -15.08
N TYR A 44 -1.85 -0.84 -14.56
CA TYR A 44 -1.81 -1.60 -13.31
C TYR A 44 -2.19 -0.73 -12.09
N LEU A 45 -1.66 0.50 -11.99
CA LEU A 45 -2.02 1.45 -10.94
C LEU A 45 -3.52 1.81 -10.98
N GLU A 46 -4.07 2.04 -12.17
CA GLU A 46 -5.51 2.28 -12.33
C GLU A 46 -6.36 1.09 -11.87
N SER A 47 -5.94 -0.13 -12.24
CA SER A 47 -6.59 -1.37 -11.83
C SER A 47 -6.54 -1.55 -10.31
N TYR A 48 -5.39 -1.32 -9.69
CA TYR A 48 -5.23 -1.38 -8.24
C TYR A 48 -6.16 -0.38 -7.52
N ARG A 49 -6.16 0.90 -7.96
CA ARG A 49 -7.06 1.94 -7.40
C ARG A 49 -8.54 1.58 -7.56
N ARG A 50 -8.92 0.93 -8.65
CA ARG A 50 -10.28 0.44 -8.86
C ARG A 50 -10.61 -0.70 -7.90
N THR A 51 -9.72 -1.69 -7.76
CA THR A 51 -9.89 -2.83 -6.87
C THR A 51 -10.00 -2.38 -5.42
N THR A 52 -9.12 -1.49 -4.93
CA THR A 52 -9.17 -0.99 -3.56
C THR A 52 -10.46 -0.20 -3.29
N ARG A 53 -10.89 0.65 -4.23
CA ARG A 53 -12.17 1.36 -4.13
C ARG A 53 -13.36 0.40 -4.05
N LEU A 54 -13.40 -0.63 -4.90
CA LEU A 54 -14.47 -1.63 -4.90
C LEU A 54 -14.47 -2.44 -3.60
N ALA A 55 -13.30 -2.87 -3.12
CA ALA A 55 -13.18 -3.59 -1.86
C ALA A 55 -13.71 -2.76 -0.68
N ARG A 56 -13.31 -1.48 -0.60
CA ARG A 56 -13.81 -0.54 0.42
C ARG A 56 -15.33 -0.36 0.33
N ALA A 57 -15.88 -0.23 -0.87
CA ALA A 57 -17.33 -0.07 -1.08
C ALA A 57 -18.14 -1.32 -0.68
N LEU A 58 -17.56 -2.52 -0.78
CA LEU A 58 -18.20 -3.78 -0.39
C LEU A 58 -18.16 -4.06 1.11
N GLY A 59 -17.69 -3.11 1.94
CA GLY A 59 -17.67 -3.28 3.39
C GLY A 59 -16.37 -3.89 3.92
N ALA A 60 -15.29 -3.97 3.12
CA ALA A 60 -13.94 -3.97 3.66
C ALA A 60 -13.60 -2.54 4.15
N SER A 61 -14.43 -2.01 5.04
CA SER A 61 -14.21 -0.74 5.70
C SER A 61 -13.13 -0.92 6.77
N ASP A 62 -12.24 0.06 6.90
CA ASP A 62 -11.30 0.14 8.03
C ASP A 62 -12.02 0.34 9.37
N ALA A 63 -13.36 0.50 9.35
CA ALA A 63 -14.20 0.35 10.52
C ALA A 63 -14.20 -1.12 10.98
N LEU A 64 -13.09 -1.53 11.57
CA LEU A 64 -13.07 -2.68 12.46
C LEU A 64 -14.14 -2.43 13.54
N PRO A 65 -14.94 -3.44 13.92
CA PRO A 65 -15.69 -3.34 15.16
C PRO A 65 -14.71 -2.93 16.26
N GLY A 66 -15.13 -2.00 17.13
CA GLY A 66 -14.26 -1.47 18.19
C GLY A 66 -13.49 -2.59 18.85
N VAL A 67 -12.16 -2.43 18.96
CA VAL A 67 -11.28 -3.48 19.47
C VAL A 67 -11.81 -3.95 20.83
N PRO A 68 -12.13 -5.25 21.00
CA PRO A 68 -12.68 -5.73 22.26
C PRO A 68 -11.72 -5.47 23.42
N ASP A 69 -12.25 -4.98 24.55
CA ASP A 69 -11.44 -4.69 25.75
C ASP A 69 -10.68 -5.93 26.25
N GLU A 70 -11.25 -7.12 26.06
CA GLU A 70 -10.61 -8.40 26.39
C GLU A 70 -9.31 -8.62 25.60
N LEU A 71 -9.27 -8.22 24.32
CA LEU A 71 -8.10 -8.36 23.46
C LEU A 71 -7.01 -7.38 23.89
N VAL A 72 -7.39 -6.13 24.20
CA VAL A 72 -6.48 -5.11 24.73
C VAL A 72 -5.87 -5.59 26.05
N ALA A 73 -6.71 -6.10 26.97
CA ALA A 73 -6.26 -6.61 28.26
C ALA A 73 -5.27 -7.79 28.11
N ALA A 74 -5.54 -8.73 27.19
CA ALA A 74 -4.69 -9.88 26.92
C ALA A 74 -3.30 -9.47 26.39
N VAL A 75 -3.23 -8.54 25.43
CA VAL A 75 -1.96 -8.03 24.90
C VAL A 75 -1.15 -7.32 25.98
N LEU A 76 -1.80 -6.49 26.81
CA LEU A 76 -1.12 -5.81 27.91
C LEU A 76 -0.62 -6.77 28.99
N ALA A 77 -1.34 -7.86 29.26
CA ALA A 77 -0.91 -8.89 30.21
C ALA A 77 0.32 -9.67 29.71
N SER A 78 0.38 -9.98 28.41
CA SER A 78 1.54 -10.63 27.78
C SER A 78 2.84 -9.84 27.98
N ARG A 79 2.79 -8.51 27.88
CA ARG A 79 3.95 -7.62 28.06
C ARG A 79 4.43 -7.47 29.50
N ARG A 80 3.60 -7.82 30.49
CA ARG A 80 3.97 -7.80 31.92
C ARG A 80 4.60 -9.10 32.40
N ASN A 81 4.46 -10.16 31.61
CA ASN A 81 5.00 -11.49 31.88
C ASN A 81 6.29 -11.78 31.08
N ALA A 82 6.84 -10.76 30.42
CA ALA A 82 8.11 -10.76 29.68
C ALA A 82 9.10 -9.83 30.39
#